data_AF-E6LD10-F1
#
_entry.id   AF-E6LD10-F1
#
_cell.length_a   1.000
_cell.length_b   1.000
_cell.length_c   1.000
_cell.angle_alpha   90.00
_cell.angle_beta   90.00
_cell.angle_gamma   90.00
#
_symmetry.space_group_name_H-M   'P 1'
#
loop_
_entity.id
_entity.type
_entity.pdbx_description
1 polymer ?
#
loop_
_entity_poly.entity_id
_entity_poly.type
_entity_poly.pdbx_seq_one_letter_code
_entity_poly.pdbx_strand_id
1 'polypeptide(L)'
;MPILIGKNDLKIKEQRCQLIMESQKIEQVEPCVVTKHTVEKVPLKDLLKKIGPSIILTGIVLGPGSITTAAMLGSDYGYKMLWLLIPIGFMGIAFMMTTYRISVMTNMPTIAAIRHYYGKWAARIVGITTFLSCMFFTIGNISGTGAGMSLVFGIDWRLGAMIMIVAMLYCYFSNDFLVSDDDNGKKISEFIQAQLQEHLSGLTITITPQPKNNLNQSRRDKNYELSLSGGIAGSSDLDSYFNLYKTGSAYNYGAYDNAEYTTLVEKARTRDANDPNQQFADYKQAEEILLTQDAAQVPLYQSASNYLINPKIKGIAYHLYGDYFNLRGAYIE
;
A
#
# COMPACT_ATOMS: atom_id res chain seq x y z
N MET A 1 -1.35 -10.01 7.73
CA MET A 1 -0.55 -9.42 6.65
C MET A 1 0.79 -10.15 6.61
N PRO A 2 1.11 -10.92 5.55
CA PRO A 2 2.44 -11.50 5.37
C PRO A 2 3.37 -10.73 4.40
N ILE A 3 4.67 -10.97 4.50
CA ILE A 3 5.64 -10.68 3.43
C ILE A 3 5.66 -11.87 2.46
N LEU A 4 5.45 -11.59 1.18
CA LEU A 4 5.61 -12.55 0.09
C LEU A 4 7.03 -12.48 -0.47
N ILE A 5 7.64 -13.63 -0.72
CA ILE A 5 9.00 -13.73 -1.24
C ILE A 5 8.97 -14.13 -2.72
N GLY A 6 9.69 -13.40 -3.56
CA GLY A 6 9.84 -13.62 -5.00
C GLY A 6 10.94 -14.64 -5.34
N LYS A 7 10.99 -15.05 -6.62
CA LYS A 7 11.78 -16.21 -7.08
C LYS A 7 13.26 -15.93 -7.33
N ASN A 8 13.67 -14.67 -7.48
CA ASN A 8 14.86 -14.32 -8.27
C ASN A 8 16.23 -14.26 -7.57
N ASP A 9 16.38 -14.63 -6.29
CA ASP A 9 17.75 -14.71 -5.73
C ASP A 9 17.98 -15.86 -4.73
N LEU A 10 18.99 -16.68 -5.04
CA LEU A 10 19.40 -17.88 -4.30
C LEU A 10 20.13 -17.56 -2.99
N LYS A 11 20.71 -16.36 -2.84
CA LYS A 11 21.41 -15.92 -1.61
C LYS A 11 20.48 -15.73 -0.41
N ILE A 12 19.18 -15.57 -0.65
CA ILE A 12 18.18 -15.35 0.40
C ILE A 12 17.75 -16.68 1.05
N LYS A 13 18.15 -17.86 0.54
CA LYS A 13 17.75 -19.16 1.12
C LYS A 13 18.24 -19.42 2.54
N GLU A 14 19.47 -19.03 2.88
CA GLU A 14 19.99 -19.16 4.27
C GLU A 14 19.45 -18.06 5.19
N GLN A 15 19.22 -16.86 4.67
CA GLN A 15 18.62 -15.74 5.41
C GLN A 15 17.11 -15.92 5.67
N ARG A 16 16.41 -16.76 4.89
CA ARG A 16 14.99 -17.13 5.09
C ARG A 16 14.70 -17.72 6.48
N CYS A 17 15.61 -18.54 7.00
CA CYS A 17 15.44 -19.15 8.32
C CYS A 17 15.65 -18.15 9.47
N GLN A 18 16.58 -17.19 9.33
CA GLN A 18 16.84 -16.18 10.37
C GLN A 18 15.67 -15.20 10.52
N LEU A 19 15.09 -14.76 9.40
CA LEU A 19 13.90 -13.88 9.34
C LEU A 19 12.70 -14.42 10.13
N ILE A 20 12.51 -15.75 10.13
CA ILE A 20 11.39 -16.42 10.82
C ILE A 20 11.71 -16.64 12.30
N MET A 21 12.96 -17.00 12.62
CA MET A 21 13.39 -17.21 14.01
C MET A 21 13.36 -15.91 14.83
N GLU A 22 13.51 -14.74 14.19
CA GLU A 22 13.33 -13.43 14.83
C GLU A 22 11.85 -12.99 14.89
N SER A 23 11.02 -13.28 13.89
CA SER A 23 9.59 -12.91 13.93
C SER A 23 8.78 -13.74 14.93
N GLN A 24 9.20 -14.97 15.23
CA GLN A 24 8.57 -15.82 16.25
C GLN A 24 8.88 -15.42 17.71
N LYS A 25 9.78 -14.47 17.96
CA LYS A 25 10.03 -13.92 19.31
C LYS A 25 9.03 -12.86 19.76
N ILE A 26 8.09 -12.45 18.89
CA ILE A 26 7.08 -11.45 19.23
C ILE A 26 5.88 -12.16 19.86
N GLU A 27 5.78 -12.04 21.18
CA GLU A 27 4.87 -12.75 22.09
C GLU A 27 3.36 -12.56 21.85
N GLN A 28 2.63 -13.50 22.46
CA GLN A 28 1.22 -13.87 22.33
C GLN A 28 0.17 -12.74 22.28
N VAL A 29 -0.85 -12.94 21.44
CA VAL A 29 -2.01 -12.04 21.28
C VAL A 29 -3.17 -12.51 22.17
N GLU A 30 -3.56 -11.67 23.14
CA GLU A 30 -4.79 -11.84 23.93
C GLU A 30 -6.06 -11.73 23.05
N PRO A 31 -7.17 -12.41 23.40
CA PRO A 31 -8.40 -12.42 22.62
C PRO A 31 -9.05 -11.03 22.52
N CYS A 32 -9.53 -10.70 21.32
CA CYS A 32 -10.10 -9.40 20.98
C CYS A 32 -11.45 -9.17 21.69
N VAL A 33 -11.47 -8.32 22.72
CA VAL A 33 -12.68 -7.86 23.41
C VAL A 33 -13.06 -6.48 22.88
N VAL A 34 -14.29 -6.32 22.38
CA VAL A 34 -14.82 -5.02 21.94
C VAL A 34 -15.11 -4.13 23.15
N THR A 35 -14.16 -3.27 23.52
CA THR A 35 -14.35 -2.27 24.59
C THR A 35 -14.74 -0.91 24.00
N LYS A 36 -15.86 -0.35 24.47
CA LYS A 36 -16.25 1.04 24.21
C LYS A 36 -15.31 1.96 24.97
N HIS A 37 -14.32 2.54 24.29
CA HIS A 37 -13.53 3.63 24.85
C HIS A 37 -14.21 4.98 24.58
N THR A 38 -14.45 5.75 25.64
CA THR A 38 -14.83 7.17 25.53
C THR A 38 -13.67 7.98 24.98
N VAL A 39 -13.91 8.72 23.90
CA VAL A 39 -12.88 9.50 23.20
C VAL A 39 -12.40 10.65 24.10
N GLU A 40 -11.21 10.50 24.68
CA GLU A 40 -10.50 11.61 25.32
C GLU A 40 -10.00 12.60 24.26
N LYS A 41 -10.25 13.89 24.51
CA LYS A 41 -9.72 14.96 23.67
C LYS A 41 -8.22 15.08 23.92
N VAL A 42 -7.42 14.66 22.95
CA VAL A 42 -5.96 14.79 23.01
C VAL A 42 -5.52 16.26 23.06
N PRO A 43 -4.53 16.60 23.90
CA PRO A 43 -3.99 17.95 23.99
C PRO A 43 -3.30 18.38 22.68
N LEU A 44 -3.28 19.68 22.40
CA LEU A 44 -2.75 20.28 21.16
C LEU A 44 -1.30 19.82 20.85
N LYS A 45 -0.52 19.53 21.88
CA LYS A 45 0.87 19.09 21.77
C LYS A 45 1.01 17.68 21.15
N ASP A 46 0.05 16.79 21.42
CA ASP A 46 -0.02 15.47 20.82
C ASP A 46 -0.69 15.50 19.43
N LEU A 47 -1.54 16.49 19.19
CA LEU A 47 -2.04 16.80 17.85
C LEU A 47 -0.90 17.27 16.93
N LEU A 48 0.00 18.12 17.43
CA LEU A 48 1.23 18.55 16.75
C LEU A 48 2.21 17.40 16.50
N LYS A 49 2.37 16.45 17.44
CA LYS A 49 3.13 15.21 17.20
C LYS A 49 2.48 14.31 16.15
N LYS A 50 1.13 14.30 16.07
CA LYS A 50 0.36 13.59 15.03
C LYS A 50 0.39 14.27 13.66
N ILE A 51 0.82 15.53 13.55
CA ILE A 51 1.10 16.14 12.24
C ILE A 51 2.15 15.33 11.50
N GLY A 52 3.04 14.61 12.20
CA GLY A 52 3.80 13.50 11.64
C GLY A 52 4.47 13.79 10.28
N PRO A 53 4.69 12.78 9.43
CA PRO A 53 5.31 12.97 8.12
C PRO A 53 4.42 13.74 7.12
N SER A 54 3.28 14.32 7.52
CA SER A 54 2.40 15.07 6.62
C SER A 54 3.13 16.22 5.94
N ILE A 55 4.12 16.84 6.60
CA ILE A 55 4.95 17.89 6.01
C ILE A 55 5.84 17.31 4.90
N ILE A 56 6.41 16.12 5.12
CA ILE A 56 7.20 15.38 4.13
C ILE A 56 6.29 14.92 2.97
N LEU A 57 5.10 14.42 3.27
CA LEU A 57 4.07 14.03 2.28
C LEU A 57 3.59 15.23 1.47
N THR A 58 3.46 16.40 2.11
CA THR A 58 3.17 17.66 1.43
C THR A 58 4.32 18.03 0.49
N GLY A 59 5.58 17.77 0.86
CA GLY A 59 6.74 17.91 -0.02
C GLY A 59 6.78 16.93 -1.20
N ILE A 60 6.16 15.75 -1.07
CA ILE A 60 5.98 14.80 -2.19
C ILE A 60 4.89 15.28 -3.15
N VAL A 61 3.80 15.87 -2.62
CA VAL A 61 2.70 16.44 -3.42
C VAL A 61 3.13 17.76 -4.08
N LEU A 62 3.89 18.59 -3.37
CA LEU A 62 4.53 19.81 -3.86
C LEU A 62 5.86 19.45 -4.51
N GLY A 63 5.79 18.89 -5.72
CA GLY A 63 6.99 18.55 -6.48
C GLY A 63 8.00 19.71 -6.57
N PRO A 64 9.29 19.44 -6.78
CA PRO A 64 10.34 20.45 -6.76
C PRO A 64 10.09 21.59 -7.77
N GLY A 65 9.38 21.32 -8.88
CA GLY A 65 8.93 22.35 -9.82
C GLY A 65 8.00 23.38 -9.18
N SER A 66 7.03 22.94 -8.39
CA SER A 66 6.11 23.85 -7.69
C SER A 66 6.84 24.72 -6.66
N ILE A 67 7.83 24.17 -5.95
CA ILE A 67 8.64 24.90 -4.97
C ILE A 67 9.53 25.93 -5.68
N THR A 68 10.24 25.53 -6.73
CA THR A 68 11.11 26.43 -7.50
C THR A 68 10.32 27.55 -8.15
N THR A 69 9.18 27.25 -8.78
CA THR A 69 8.32 28.28 -9.39
C THR A 69 7.71 29.20 -8.33
N ALA A 70 7.27 28.68 -7.18
CA ALA A 70 6.78 29.52 -6.08
C ALA A 70 7.88 30.42 -5.50
N ALA A 71 9.12 29.93 -5.38
CA ALA A 71 10.26 30.72 -4.93
C ALA A 71 10.65 31.80 -5.96
N MET A 72 10.66 31.50 -7.26
CA MET A 72 10.89 32.47 -8.32
C MET A 72 9.81 33.57 -8.34
N LEU A 73 8.53 33.17 -8.31
CA LEU A 73 7.41 34.11 -8.25
C LEU A 73 7.44 34.96 -6.98
N GLY A 74 7.83 34.37 -5.84
CA GLY A 74 8.01 35.09 -4.58
C GLY A 74 9.17 36.07 -4.61
N SER A 75 10.27 35.75 -5.30
CA SER A 75 11.40 36.65 -5.51
C SER A 75 11.03 37.85 -6.40
N ASP A 76 10.31 37.60 -7.49
CA ASP A 76 10.00 38.62 -8.49
C ASP A 76 8.81 39.51 -8.07
N TYR A 77 7.79 38.93 -7.44
CA TYR A 77 6.54 39.63 -7.09
C TYR A 77 6.39 39.91 -5.59
N GLY A 78 7.30 39.39 -4.75
CA GLY A 78 7.22 39.54 -3.30
C GLY A 78 5.89 39.04 -2.73
N TYR A 79 5.33 39.82 -1.81
CA TYR A 79 4.07 39.50 -1.14
C TYR A 79 2.81 39.87 -1.94
N LYS A 80 2.94 40.44 -3.14
CA LYS A 80 1.79 40.91 -3.94
C LYS A 80 0.84 39.80 -4.38
N MET A 81 1.28 38.54 -4.38
CA MET A 81 0.48 37.39 -4.80
C MET A 81 -0.14 36.59 -3.64
N LEU A 82 0.04 37.00 -2.38
CA LEU A 82 -0.52 36.29 -1.21
C LEU A 82 -2.04 36.13 -1.25
N TRP A 83 -2.74 37.09 -1.85
CA TRP A 83 -4.21 37.06 -1.94
C TRP A 83 -4.72 35.86 -2.76
N LEU A 84 -3.90 35.28 -3.65
CA LEU A 84 -4.26 34.10 -4.45
C LEU A 84 -4.43 32.84 -3.59
N LEU A 85 -3.89 32.80 -2.36
CA LEU A 85 -4.08 31.66 -1.46
C LEU A 85 -5.55 31.42 -1.10
N ILE A 86 -6.35 32.49 -1.00
CA ILE A 86 -7.77 32.43 -0.64
C ILE A 86 -8.59 31.69 -1.73
N PRO A 87 -8.59 32.12 -3.00
CA PRO A 87 -9.33 31.42 -4.05
C PRO A 87 -8.77 30.02 -4.33
N ILE A 88 -7.46 29.81 -4.25
CA ILE A 88 -6.85 28.48 -4.44
C ILE A 88 -7.31 27.50 -3.35
N GLY A 89 -7.30 27.92 -2.09
CA GLY A 89 -7.76 27.09 -0.97
C GLY A 89 -9.24 26.73 -1.10
N PHE A 90 -10.09 27.71 -1.43
CA PHE A 90 -11.52 27.46 -1.66
C PHE A 90 -11.75 26.46 -2.80
N MET A 91 -11.08 26.65 -3.93
CA MET A 91 -11.18 25.77 -5.09
C MET A 91 -10.70 24.36 -4.75
N GLY A 92 -9.54 24.21 -4.10
CA GLY A 92 -9.01 22.92 -3.68
C GLY A 92 -9.96 22.14 -2.77
N ILE A 93 -10.54 22.81 -1.75
CA ILE A 93 -11.50 22.18 -0.84
C ILE A 93 -12.76 21.75 -1.60
N ALA A 94 -13.31 22.63 -2.44
CA ALA A 94 -14.52 22.33 -3.20
C ALA A 94 -14.34 21.14 -4.16
N PHE A 95 -13.23 21.10 -4.90
CA PHE A 95 -12.93 20.01 -5.83
C PHE A 95 -12.65 18.69 -5.10
N MET A 96 -11.87 18.71 -4.01
CA MET A 96 -11.50 17.51 -3.28
C MET A 96 -12.70 16.90 -2.55
N MET A 97 -13.54 17.74 -1.91
CA MET A 97 -14.76 17.29 -1.26
C MET A 97 -15.77 16.71 -2.25
N THR A 98 -15.92 17.30 -3.43
CA THR A 98 -16.83 16.81 -4.47
C THR A 98 -16.37 15.47 -5.03
N THR A 99 -15.08 15.35 -5.36
CA THR A 99 -14.49 14.11 -5.87
C THR A 99 -14.57 12.98 -4.86
N TYR A 100 -14.28 13.28 -3.58
CA TYR A 100 -14.40 12.32 -2.49
C TYR A 100 -15.84 11.81 -2.33
N ARG A 101 -16.82 12.72 -2.31
CA ARG A 101 -18.24 12.38 -2.20
C ARG A 101 -18.72 11.51 -3.36
N ILE A 102 -18.33 11.83 -4.60
CA ILE A 102 -18.70 11.04 -5.78
C ILE A 102 -18.09 9.64 -5.68
N SER A 103 -16.82 9.52 -5.31
CA SER A 103 -16.13 8.23 -5.21
C SER A 103 -16.77 7.32 -4.15
N VAL A 104 -17.10 7.87 -2.98
CA VAL A 104 -17.74 7.13 -1.88
C VAL A 104 -19.20 6.74 -2.19
N MET A 105 -19.97 7.63 -2.83
CA MET A 105 -21.38 7.34 -3.15
C MET A 105 -21.55 6.37 -4.34
N THR A 106 -20.62 6.40 -5.30
CA THR A 106 -20.74 5.59 -6.52
C THR A 106 -19.97 4.27 -6.45
N ASN A 107 -19.08 4.08 -5.47
CA ASN A 107 -18.14 2.96 -5.38
C ASN A 107 -17.36 2.72 -6.69
N MET A 108 -17.23 3.76 -7.51
CA MET A 108 -16.57 3.70 -8.81
C MET A 108 -15.43 4.73 -8.86
N PRO A 109 -14.30 4.40 -9.51
CA PRO A 109 -13.28 5.39 -9.81
C PRO A 109 -13.87 6.56 -10.60
N THR A 110 -13.40 7.78 -10.36
CA THR A 110 -13.98 9.01 -10.94
C THR A 110 -14.15 8.94 -12.48
N ILE A 111 -13.16 8.41 -13.20
CA ILE A 111 -13.21 8.24 -14.66
C ILE A 111 -14.27 7.21 -15.08
N ALA A 112 -14.44 6.13 -14.31
CA ALA A 112 -15.46 5.12 -14.55
C ALA A 112 -16.87 5.67 -14.25
N ALA A 113 -17.02 6.46 -13.19
CA ALA A 113 -18.26 7.17 -12.89
C ALA A 113 -18.65 8.13 -14.02
N ILE A 114 -17.69 8.92 -14.54
CA ILE A 114 -17.93 9.81 -15.68
C ILE A 114 -18.38 9.02 -16.92
N ARG A 115 -17.74 7.88 -17.19
CA ARG A 115 -18.14 7.01 -18.31
C ARG A 115 -19.55 6.45 -18.16
N HIS A 116 -19.96 6.12 -16.93
CA HIS A 116 -21.26 5.55 -16.63
C HIS A 116 -22.38 6.59 -16.76
N TYR A 117 -22.21 7.78 -16.19
CA TYR A 117 -23.24 8.83 -16.16
C TYR A 117 -23.24 9.75 -17.39
N TYR A 118 -22.07 10.08 -17.95
CA TYR A 118 -21.91 11.05 -19.05
C TYR A 118 -21.46 10.39 -20.37
N GLY A 119 -21.28 9.07 -20.39
CA GLY A 119 -20.98 8.31 -21.59
C GLY A 119 -19.49 8.26 -21.97
N LYS A 120 -19.20 7.47 -23.00
CA LYS A 120 -17.82 7.13 -23.42
C LYS A 120 -17.04 8.34 -23.97
N TRP A 121 -17.71 9.31 -24.57
CA TRP A 121 -17.07 10.50 -25.15
C TRP A 121 -16.59 11.48 -24.07
N ALA A 122 -17.42 11.76 -23.06
CA ALA A 122 -17.03 12.60 -21.93
C ALA A 122 -15.83 12.01 -21.17
N ALA A 123 -15.84 10.69 -20.93
CA ALA A 123 -14.72 10.01 -20.27
C ALA A 123 -13.41 10.06 -21.08
N ARG A 124 -13.48 10.00 -22.42
CA ARG A 124 -12.29 10.14 -23.28
C ARG A 124 -11.69 11.54 -23.18
N ILE A 125 -12.51 12.58 -23.26
CA ILE A 125 -12.05 13.97 -23.15
C ILE A 125 -11.38 14.19 -21.79
N VAL A 126 -12.08 13.85 -20.70
CA VAL A 126 -11.53 14.00 -19.35
C VAL A 126 -10.25 13.18 -19.18
N GLY A 127 -10.23 11.93 -19.66
CA GLY A 127 -9.04 11.08 -19.59
C GLY A 127 -7.84 11.67 -20.33
N ILE A 128 -8.02 12.21 -21.54
CA ILE A 128 -6.96 12.87 -22.31
C ILE A 128 -6.48 14.13 -21.61
N THR A 129 -7.39 14.98 -21.12
CA THR A 129 -7.03 16.21 -20.39
C THR A 129 -6.27 15.89 -19.11
N THR A 130 -6.72 14.89 -18.33
CA THR A 130 -6.02 14.45 -17.12
C THR A 130 -4.63 13.89 -17.46
N PHE A 131 -4.52 13.07 -18.51
CA PHE A 131 -3.24 12.54 -18.96
C PHE A 131 -2.26 13.66 -19.35
N LEU A 132 -2.70 14.62 -20.17
CA LEU A 132 -1.89 15.76 -20.57
C LEU A 132 -1.50 16.63 -19.36
N SER A 133 -2.41 16.83 -18.41
CA SER A 133 -2.14 17.55 -17.17
C SER A 133 -1.05 16.86 -16.34
N CYS A 134 -1.15 15.54 -16.13
CA CYS A 134 -0.12 14.77 -15.44
C CYS A 134 1.21 14.79 -16.19
N MET A 135 1.19 14.71 -17.53
CA MET A 135 2.41 14.79 -18.35
C MET A 135 3.12 16.14 -18.17
N PHE A 136 2.40 17.26 -18.27
CA PHE A 136 2.97 18.58 -18.05
C PHE A 136 3.46 18.79 -16.61
N PHE A 137 2.73 18.24 -15.63
CA PHE A 137 3.16 18.26 -14.24
C PHE A 137 4.49 17.52 -14.04
N THR A 138 4.65 16.34 -14.64
CA THR A 138 5.90 15.57 -14.60
C THR A 138 7.06 16.30 -15.29
N ILE A 139 6.83 16.91 -16.47
CA ILE A 139 7.83 17.74 -17.15
C ILE A 139 8.24 18.91 -16.26
N GLY A 140 7.27 19.56 -15.61
CA GLY A 140 7.49 20.63 -14.64
C GLY A 140 8.38 20.18 -13.48
N ASN A 141 8.12 19.01 -12.90
CA ASN A 141 8.93 18.45 -11.82
C ASN A 141 10.36 18.14 -12.26
N ILE A 142 10.56 17.53 -13.43
CA ILE A 142 11.90 17.26 -13.98
C ILE A 142 12.67 18.57 -14.19
N SER A 143 12.02 19.60 -14.76
CA SER A 143 12.64 20.91 -14.96
C SER A 143 12.97 21.61 -13.64
N GLY A 144 12.09 21.50 -12.64
CA GLY A 144 12.27 22.04 -11.30
C GLY A 144 13.44 21.42 -10.55
N THR A 145 13.61 20.10 -10.64
CA THR A 145 14.75 19.40 -10.05
C THR A 145 16.07 19.81 -10.74
N GLY A 146 16.05 19.95 -12.07
CA GLY A 146 17.21 20.46 -12.82
C GLY A 146 17.61 21.89 -12.43
N ALA A 147 16.62 22.78 -12.28
CA ALA A 147 16.85 24.14 -11.79
C ALA A 147 17.37 24.17 -10.34
N GLY A 148 16.85 23.30 -9.47
CA GLY A 148 17.34 23.14 -8.09
C GLY A 148 18.81 22.68 -8.05
N MET A 149 19.19 21.71 -8.88
CA MET A 149 20.59 21.27 -9.01
C MET A 149 21.51 22.38 -9.53
N SER A 150 21.00 23.23 -10.42
CA SER A 150 21.74 24.41 -10.90
C SER A 150 21.95 25.44 -9.80
N LEU A 151 20.94 25.69 -8.97
CA LEU A 151 21.03 26.60 -7.83
C LEU A 151 21.96 26.10 -6.72
N VAL A 152 21.97 24.80 -6.43
CA VAL A 152 22.75 24.22 -5.32
C VAL A 152 24.19 23.93 -5.72
N PHE A 153 24.41 23.39 -6.92
CA PHE A 153 25.73 22.88 -7.34
C PHE A 153 26.35 23.67 -8.51
N GLY A 154 25.66 24.68 -9.04
CA GLY A 154 26.16 25.48 -10.18
C GLY A 154 26.24 24.70 -11.50
N ILE A 155 25.58 23.55 -11.60
CA ILE A 155 25.59 22.67 -12.78
C ILE A 155 24.54 23.15 -13.80
N ASP A 156 24.76 22.92 -15.10
CA ASP A 156 23.73 23.15 -16.12
C ASP A 156 22.45 22.36 -15.79
N TRP A 157 21.30 23.03 -15.84
CA TRP A 157 20.00 22.45 -15.49
C TRP A 157 19.65 21.18 -16.30
N ARG A 158 20.14 21.07 -17.54
CA ARG A 158 19.93 19.90 -18.40
C ARG A 158 20.68 18.68 -17.88
N LEU A 159 21.93 18.89 -17.47
CA LEU A 159 22.76 17.87 -16.84
C LEU A 159 22.20 17.47 -15.46
N GLY A 160 21.77 18.45 -14.67
CA GLY A 160 21.11 18.21 -13.38
C GLY A 160 19.82 17.37 -13.50
N ALA A 161 18.98 17.67 -14.50
CA ALA A 161 17.77 16.90 -14.77
C ALA A 161 18.09 15.45 -15.20
N MET A 162 19.09 15.25 -16.07
CA MET A 162 19.51 13.91 -16.52
C MET A 162 20.08 13.07 -15.37
N ILE A 163 20.91 13.65 -14.50
CA ILE A 163 21.45 12.97 -13.31
C ILE A 163 20.30 12.51 -12.40
N MET A 164 19.30 13.36 -12.21
CA MET A 164 18.15 13.04 -11.36
C MET A 164 17.21 12.00 -11.97
N ILE A 165 17.05 11.99 -13.30
CA ILE A 165 16.33 10.91 -14.00
C ILE A 165 17.09 9.58 -13.83
N VAL A 166 18.42 9.59 -13.98
CA VAL A 166 19.24 8.38 -13.77
C VAL A 166 19.19 7.92 -12.32
N ALA A 167 19.22 8.83 -11.35
CA ALA A 167 19.07 8.50 -9.93
C ALA A 167 17.67 7.94 -9.63
N MET A 168 16.59 8.50 -10.21
CA MET A 168 15.24 7.95 -10.08
C MET A 168 15.13 6.57 -10.72
N LEU A 169 15.71 6.37 -11.90
CA LEU A 169 15.73 5.06 -12.56
C LEU A 169 16.54 4.05 -11.75
N TYR A 170 17.68 4.45 -11.19
CA TYR A 170 18.47 3.60 -10.31
C TYR A 170 17.69 3.20 -9.05
N CYS A 171 17.01 4.16 -8.39
CA CYS A 171 16.13 3.86 -7.26
C CYS A 171 14.93 2.98 -7.67
N TYR A 172 14.44 3.11 -8.90
CA TYR A 172 13.34 2.30 -9.43
C TYR A 172 13.76 0.86 -9.79
N PHE A 173 15.04 0.62 -10.05
CA PHE A 173 15.58 -0.69 -10.44
C PHE A 173 16.43 -1.36 -9.36
N SER A 174 16.63 -0.71 -8.20
CA SER A 174 17.35 -1.30 -7.07
C SER A 174 16.42 -2.17 -6.23
N ASN A 175 16.72 -3.48 -6.16
CA ASN A 175 16.11 -4.54 -5.33
C ASN A 175 14.89 -4.12 -4.49
N ASP A 176 13.71 -4.32 -5.09
CA ASP A 176 12.45 -3.73 -4.66
C ASP A 176 11.71 -4.56 -3.60
N PHE A 177 11.57 -3.99 -2.42
CA PHE A 177 10.49 -4.29 -1.50
C PHE A 177 9.22 -3.54 -1.96
N LEU A 178 8.34 -4.28 -2.63
CA LEU A 178 7.13 -3.76 -3.27
C LEU A 178 5.98 -3.62 -2.28
N VAL A 179 5.57 -2.38 -2.04
CA VAL A 179 4.63 -2.02 -0.97
C VAL A 179 3.55 -1.10 -1.52
N SER A 180 2.37 -1.12 -0.92
CA SER A 180 1.30 -0.18 -1.27
C SER A 180 1.65 1.26 -0.88
N ASP A 181 1.31 2.21 -1.74
CA ASP A 181 1.54 3.65 -1.54
C ASP A 181 0.65 4.29 -0.45
N ASP A 182 0.16 3.51 0.53
CA ASP A 182 -0.57 4.03 1.68
C ASP A 182 0.33 4.21 2.91
N ASP A 183 -0.04 5.16 3.77
CA ASP A 183 0.77 5.57 4.93
C ASP A 183 1.12 4.41 5.89
N ASN A 184 0.23 3.43 6.02
CA ASN A 184 0.49 2.26 6.83
C ASN A 184 1.46 1.30 6.14
N GLY A 185 1.25 1.02 4.85
CA GLY A 185 2.16 0.22 4.04
C GLY A 185 3.60 0.73 4.14
N LYS A 186 3.81 2.03 3.92
CA LYS A 186 5.14 2.66 3.98
C LYS A 186 5.80 2.54 5.35
N LYS A 187 5.11 2.90 6.43
CA LYS A 187 5.68 2.82 7.79
C LYS A 187 6.06 1.39 8.18
N ILE A 188 5.20 0.43 7.86
CA ILE A 188 5.46 -0.99 8.11
C ILE A 188 6.69 -1.43 7.30
N SER A 189 6.80 -0.97 6.05
CA SER A 189 7.95 -1.33 5.21
C SER A 189 9.27 -0.72 5.62
N GLU A 190 9.28 0.53 6.10
CA GLU A 190 10.45 1.20 6.67
C GLU A 190 10.90 0.51 7.96
N PHE A 191 9.94 0.11 8.81
CA PHE A 191 10.23 -0.66 10.01
C PHE A 191 10.86 -2.02 9.65
N ILE A 192 10.26 -2.75 8.71
CA ILE A 192 10.79 -4.04 8.24
C ILE A 192 12.19 -3.85 7.63
N GLN A 193 12.39 -2.84 6.78
CA GLN A 193 13.69 -2.52 6.20
C GLN A 193 14.73 -2.27 7.31
N ALA A 194 14.41 -1.45 8.31
CA ALA A 194 15.32 -1.17 9.41
C ALA A 194 15.69 -2.45 10.18
N GLN A 195 14.71 -3.27 10.55
CA GLN A 195 14.94 -4.52 11.27
C GLN A 195 15.76 -5.52 10.46
N LEU A 196 15.43 -5.70 9.18
CA LEU A 196 16.16 -6.65 8.34
C LEU A 196 17.60 -6.21 8.09
N GLN A 197 17.84 -4.92 7.87
CA GLN A 197 19.21 -4.43 7.65
C GLN A 197 20.03 -4.39 8.96
N GLU A 198 19.40 -4.23 10.12
CA GLU A 198 20.06 -4.29 11.42
C GLU A 198 20.54 -5.71 11.75
N HIS A 199 19.70 -6.71 11.49
CA HIS A 199 19.94 -8.10 11.89
C HIS A 199 20.62 -8.95 10.80
N LEU A 200 20.51 -8.58 9.52
CA LEU A 200 21.10 -9.30 8.39
C LEU A 200 22.19 -8.45 7.74
N SER A 201 23.41 -8.58 8.26
CA SER A 201 24.58 -7.85 7.75
C SER A 201 24.81 -8.15 6.25
N GLY A 202 24.80 -7.10 5.42
CA GLY A 202 25.01 -7.19 3.97
C GLY A 202 23.73 -7.26 3.13
N LEU A 203 22.55 -7.25 3.76
CA LEU A 203 21.28 -7.10 3.07
C LEU A 203 20.96 -5.60 2.89
N THR A 204 20.72 -5.17 1.65
CA THR A 204 20.23 -3.83 1.33
C THR A 204 18.84 -3.97 0.72
N ILE A 205 17.85 -3.34 1.34
CA ILE A 205 16.46 -3.37 0.89
C ILE A 205 16.10 -1.98 0.39
N THR A 206 15.58 -1.85 -0.84
CA THR A 206 14.98 -0.60 -1.32
C THR A 206 13.46 -0.70 -1.26
N ILE A 207 12.78 0.30 -0.71
CA ILE A 207 11.31 0.33 -0.65
C ILE A 207 10.77 1.03 -1.89
N THR A 208 9.94 0.32 -2.65
CA THR A 208 9.33 0.83 -3.89
C THR A 208 7.81 0.89 -3.74
N PRO A 209 7.27 2.03 -3.29
CA PRO A 209 5.84 2.19 -3.11
C PRO A 209 5.13 2.29 -4.47
N GLN A 210 4.07 1.50 -4.65
CA GLN A 210 3.24 1.54 -5.86
C GLN A 210 1.74 1.68 -5.52
N PRO A 211 0.96 2.36 -6.39
CA PRO A 211 -0.49 2.35 -6.30
C PRO A 211 -1.04 0.91 -6.36
N LYS A 212 -2.10 0.60 -5.61
CA LYS A 212 -2.63 -0.77 -5.44
C LYS A 212 -2.84 -1.54 -6.75
N ASN A 213 -3.31 -0.88 -7.81
CA ASN A 213 -3.53 -1.52 -9.12
C ASN A 213 -2.21 -1.98 -9.75
N ASN A 214 -1.18 -1.13 -9.71
CA ASN A 214 0.14 -1.43 -10.22
C ASN A 214 0.82 -2.49 -9.35
N LEU A 215 0.72 -2.35 -8.02
CA LEU A 215 1.26 -3.32 -7.06
C LEU A 215 0.71 -4.74 -7.31
N ASN A 216 -0.61 -4.86 -7.50
CA ASN A 216 -1.24 -6.16 -7.80
C ASN A 216 -0.86 -6.69 -9.18
N GLN A 217 -0.60 -5.81 -10.15
CA GLN A 217 -0.08 -6.22 -11.45
C GLN A 217 1.36 -6.73 -11.33
N SER A 218 2.25 -5.99 -10.68
CA SER A 218 3.63 -6.41 -10.38
C SER A 218 3.69 -7.73 -9.63
N ARG A 219 2.74 -7.98 -8.71
CA ARG A 219 2.60 -9.27 -8.02
C ARG A 219 2.20 -10.42 -8.94
N ARG A 220 1.22 -10.20 -9.83
CA ARG A 220 0.81 -11.20 -10.83
C ARG A 220 1.92 -11.52 -11.81
N ASP A 221 2.65 -10.49 -12.23
CA ASP A 221 3.78 -10.59 -13.14
C ASP A 221 5.04 -11.10 -12.45
N LYS A 222 5.00 -11.26 -11.11
CA LYS A 222 6.11 -11.75 -10.26
C LYS A 222 7.36 -10.88 -10.37
N ASN A 223 7.16 -9.60 -10.66
CA ASN A 223 8.23 -8.62 -10.81
C ASN A 223 8.54 -7.96 -9.46
N TYR A 224 9.00 -8.77 -8.50
CA TYR A 224 9.34 -8.32 -7.14
C TYR A 224 10.24 -9.33 -6.42
N GLU A 225 11.02 -8.87 -5.45
CA GLU A 225 11.80 -9.74 -4.56
C GLU A 225 11.11 -9.96 -3.22
N LEU A 226 10.60 -8.89 -2.62
CA LEU A 226 9.75 -8.95 -1.42
C LEU A 226 8.49 -8.13 -1.68
N SER A 227 7.34 -8.56 -1.19
CA SER A 227 6.12 -7.75 -1.24
C SER A 227 5.30 -7.84 0.03
N LEU A 228 4.93 -6.69 0.60
CA LEU A 228 4.04 -6.64 1.76
C LEU A 228 2.59 -6.85 1.32
N SER A 229 2.06 -8.06 1.51
CA SER A 229 0.72 -8.43 1.06
C SER A 229 -0.23 -8.60 2.23
N GLY A 230 -1.50 -8.26 2.03
CA GLY A 230 -2.56 -8.47 3.01
C GLY A 230 -3.87 -8.79 2.30
N GLY A 231 -4.60 -9.76 2.83
CA GLY A 231 -5.93 -10.14 2.38
C GLY A 231 -6.82 -10.46 3.57
N ILE A 232 -8.12 -10.25 3.41
CA ILE A 232 -9.13 -10.86 4.28
C ILE A 232 -9.49 -12.20 3.65
N ALA A 233 -9.73 -13.22 4.47
CA ALA A 233 -10.28 -14.48 4.00
C ALA A 233 -11.63 -14.25 3.30
N GLY A 234 -11.84 -14.87 2.14
CA GLY A 234 -13.09 -14.75 1.39
C GLY A 234 -14.24 -15.52 2.03
N SER A 235 -13.93 -16.60 2.75
CA SER A 235 -14.84 -17.36 3.60
C SER A 235 -14.20 -17.67 4.96
N SER A 236 -14.97 -18.25 5.87
CA SER A 236 -14.47 -18.80 7.13
C SER A 236 -13.64 -20.08 6.96
N ASP A 237 -13.57 -20.64 5.75
CA ASP A 237 -12.92 -21.92 5.51
C ASP A 237 -11.42 -21.76 5.38
N LEU A 238 -10.67 -22.69 5.99
CA LEU A 238 -9.21 -22.72 5.93
C LEU A 238 -8.68 -22.76 4.48
N ASP A 239 -9.47 -23.35 3.55
CA ASP A 239 -9.15 -23.39 2.13
C ASP A 239 -8.88 -22.01 1.52
N SER A 240 -9.60 -20.98 1.99
CA SER A 240 -9.44 -19.59 1.53
C SER A 240 -7.99 -19.08 1.68
N TYR A 241 -7.24 -19.65 2.62
CA TYR A 241 -5.83 -19.32 2.85
C TYR A 241 -4.88 -20.30 2.14
N PHE A 242 -5.05 -21.60 2.38
CA PHE A 242 -4.10 -22.61 1.90
C PHE A 242 -4.11 -22.77 0.36
N ASN A 243 -5.25 -22.54 -0.30
CA ASN A 243 -5.35 -22.58 -1.75
C ASN A 243 -4.57 -21.43 -2.44
N LEU A 244 -4.20 -20.37 -1.72
CA LEU A 244 -3.41 -19.26 -2.29
C LEU A 244 -2.01 -19.71 -2.71
N TYR A 245 -1.44 -20.68 -1.99
CA TYR A 245 -0.06 -21.14 -2.19
C TYR A 245 0.03 -22.45 -2.98
N LYS A 246 -1.10 -23.05 -3.35
CA LYS A 246 -1.12 -24.25 -4.19
C LYS A 246 -0.41 -23.96 -5.52
N THR A 247 0.37 -24.93 -6.02
CA THR A 247 0.99 -24.84 -7.35
C THR A 247 -0.08 -24.61 -8.41
N GLY A 248 0.13 -23.60 -9.26
CA GLY A 248 -0.80 -23.20 -10.31
C GLY A 248 -1.96 -22.28 -9.87
N SER A 249 -2.05 -21.91 -8.60
CA SER A 249 -3.06 -20.95 -8.13
C SER A 249 -2.81 -19.54 -8.70
N ALA A 250 -3.87 -18.87 -9.17
CA ALA A 250 -3.79 -17.50 -9.70
C ALA A 250 -3.40 -16.44 -8.65
N TYR A 251 -3.55 -16.79 -7.36
CA TYR A 251 -3.19 -15.95 -6.22
C TYR A 251 -1.82 -16.28 -5.63
N ASN A 252 -1.11 -17.25 -6.22
CA ASN A 252 0.25 -17.63 -5.84
C ASN A 252 1.26 -16.62 -6.41
N TYR A 253 1.27 -15.44 -5.82
CA TYR A 253 2.14 -14.34 -6.24
C TYR A 253 3.63 -14.66 -6.00
N GLY A 254 3.94 -15.44 -4.95
CA GLY A 254 5.31 -15.87 -4.64
C GLY A 254 5.88 -16.94 -5.59
N ALA A 255 5.07 -17.47 -6.51
CA ALA A 255 5.43 -18.59 -7.37
C ALA A 255 5.93 -19.81 -6.59
N TYR A 256 5.40 -20.02 -5.39
CA TYR A 256 5.74 -21.16 -4.54
C TYR A 256 5.30 -22.45 -5.22
N ASP A 257 6.17 -23.45 -5.20
CA ASP A 257 5.93 -24.73 -5.86
C ASP A 257 6.45 -25.86 -4.98
N ASN A 258 5.51 -26.59 -4.38
CA ASN A 258 5.79 -27.76 -3.56
C ASN A 258 4.69 -28.80 -3.79
N ALA A 259 5.10 -29.98 -4.26
CA ALA A 259 4.20 -31.07 -4.62
C ALA A 259 3.53 -31.71 -3.39
N GLU A 260 4.23 -31.79 -2.26
CA GLU A 260 3.70 -32.33 -1.01
C GLU A 260 2.64 -31.39 -0.42
N TYR A 261 2.96 -30.09 -0.35
CA TYR A 261 1.99 -29.05 0.04
C TYR A 261 0.74 -29.10 -0.84
N THR A 262 0.92 -29.14 -2.16
CA THR A 262 -0.19 -29.20 -3.12
C THR A 262 -1.05 -30.45 -2.93
N THR A 263 -0.43 -31.59 -2.62
CA THR A 263 -1.15 -32.86 -2.38
C THR A 263 -2.00 -32.77 -1.11
N LEU A 264 -1.46 -32.23 -0.01
CA LEU A 264 -2.17 -32.05 1.26
C LEU A 264 -3.37 -31.10 1.09
N VAL A 265 -3.16 -29.96 0.43
CA VAL A 265 -4.24 -28.99 0.18
C VAL A 265 -5.34 -29.62 -0.68
N GLU A 266 -5.00 -30.36 -1.74
CA GLU A 266 -6.02 -31.03 -2.56
C GLU A 266 -6.75 -32.15 -1.82
N LYS A 267 -6.05 -32.90 -0.97
CA LYS A 267 -6.63 -33.96 -0.13
C LYS A 267 -7.66 -33.38 0.85
N ALA A 268 -7.29 -32.30 1.55
CA ALA A 268 -8.17 -31.56 2.46
C ALA A 268 -9.42 -30.99 1.77
N ARG A 269 -9.30 -30.59 0.49
CA ARG A 269 -10.40 -30.02 -0.31
C ARG A 269 -11.33 -31.06 -0.92
N THR A 270 -10.86 -32.28 -1.13
CA THR A 270 -11.59 -33.28 -1.93
C THR A 270 -11.93 -34.52 -1.10
N ARG A 271 -10.93 -35.32 -0.75
CA ARG A 271 -11.11 -36.62 -0.11
C ARG A 271 -11.57 -36.49 1.33
N ASP A 272 -10.95 -35.58 2.07
CA ASP A 272 -11.14 -35.46 3.51
C ASP A 272 -12.08 -34.30 3.87
N ALA A 273 -12.68 -33.66 2.86
CA ALA A 273 -13.59 -32.53 3.05
C ALA A 273 -14.81 -32.84 3.93
N ASN A 274 -15.19 -34.11 4.06
CA ASN A 274 -16.31 -34.56 4.90
C ASN A 274 -15.88 -35.03 6.30
N ASP A 275 -14.58 -35.03 6.61
CA ASP A 275 -14.04 -35.37 7.93
C ASP A 275 -13.28 -34.15 8.50
N PRO A 276 -13.93 -33.36 9.36
CA PRO A 276 -13.34 -32.12 9.89
C PRO A 276 -12.00 -32.34 10.61
N ASN A 277 -11.80 -33.48 11.26
CA ASN A 277 -10.57 -33.75 12.00
C ASN A 277 -9.41 -34.05 11.04
N GLN A 278 -9.67 -34.84 9.99
CA GLN A 278 -8.66 -35.14 8.98
C GLN A 278 -8.36 -33.93 8.09
N GLN A 279 -9.39 -33.18 7.67
CA GLN A 279 -9.21 -31.94 6.94
C GLN A 279 -8.33 -30.94 7.72
N PHE A 280 -8.58 -30.79 9.02
CA PHE A 280 -7.77 -29.91 9.87
C PHE A 280 -6.33 -30.41 10.01
N ALA A 281 -6.13 -31.73 10.16
CA ALA A 281 -4.79 -32.32 10.25
C ALA A 281 -3.97 -32.10 8.96
N ASP A 282 -4.59 -32.29 7.79
CA ASP A 282 -3.96 -32.04 6.49
C ASP A 282 -3.55 -30.56 6.34
N TYR A 283 -4.43 -29.61 6.71
CA TYR A 283 -4.10 -28.19 6.67
C TYR A 283 -3.00 -27.80 7.66
N LYS A 284 -2.96 -28.42 8.84
CA LYS A 284 -1.89 -28.19 9.82
C LYS A 284 -0.52 -28.66 9.29
N GLN A 285 -0.48 -29.81 8.62
CA GLN A 285 0.74 -30.29 7.96
C GLN A 285 1.15 -29.36 6.80
N ALA A 286 0.17 -28.90 6.01
CA ALA A 286 0.42 -27.93 4.94
C ALA A 286 0.97 -26.60 5.49
N GLU A 287 0.47 -26.11 6.63
CA GLU A 287 0.98 -24.93 7.33
C GLU A 287 2.43 -25.11 7.77
N GLU A 288 2.76 -26.26 8.35
CA GLU A 288 4.12 -26.57 8.82
C GLU A 288 5.12 -26.54 7.67
N ILE A 289 4.77 -27.15 6.53
CA ILE A 289 5.59 -27.10 5.30
C ILE A 289 5.74 -25.64 4.84
N LEU A 290 4.63 -24.92 4.70
CA LEU A 290 4.60 -23.59 4.11
C LEU A 290 5.36 -22.54 4.94
N LEU A 291 5.15 -22.54 6.26
CA LEU A 291 5.66 -21.52 7.18
C LEU A 291 7.00 -21.90 7.79
N THR A 292 7.16 -23.16 8.21
CA THR A 292 8.32 -23.57 9.02
C THR A 292 9.44 -24.15 8.16
N GLN A 293 9.10 -25.02 7.20
CA GLN A 293 10.09 -25.71 6.38
C GLN A 293 10.54 -24.85 5.18
N ASP A 294 9.58 -24.33 4.43
CA ASP A 294 9.86 -23.65 3.15
C ASP A 294 9.94 -22.13 3.25
N ALA A 295 9.44 -21.54 4.34
CA ALA A 295 9.44 -20.09 4.55
C ALA A 295 8.81 -19.32 3.38
N ALA A 296 7.76 -19.88 2.76
CA ALA A 296 7.19 -19.34 1.51
C ALA A 296 6.54 -17.96 1.70
N GLN A 297 6.16 -17.64 2.94
CA GLN A 297 5.69 -16.34 3.39
C GLN A 297 6.17 -16.10 4.82
N VAL A 298 6.30 -14.82 5.20
CA VAL A 298 6.60 -14.43 6.57
C VAL A 298 5.38 -13.72 7.16
N PRO A 299 4.60 -14.37 8.05
CA PRO A 299 3.48 -13.72 8.74
C PRO A 299 4.00 -12.60 9.65
N LEU A 300 3.38 -11.41 9.59
CA LEU A 300 3.76 -10.28 10.44
C LEU A 300 2.77 -10.04 11.58
N TYR A 301 1.50 -9.87 11.22
CA TYR A 301 0.43 -9.60 12.18
C TYR A 301 -0.94 -9.97 11.60
N GLN A 302 -1.90 -10.24 12.47
CA GLN A 302 -3.31 -10.31 12.10
C GLN A 302 -3.94 -8.92 12.19
N SER A 303 -4.58 -8.47 11.11
CA SER A 303 -5.12 -7.10 11.06
C SER A 303 -6.31 -6.95 12.01
N ALA A 304 -6.29 -5.87 12.80
CA ALA A 304 -7.45 -5.37 13.52
C ALA A 304 -7.80 -3.98 13.00
N SER A 305 -9.09 -3.71 12.80
CA SER A 305 -9.56 -2.43 12.30
C SER A 305 -10.20 -1.61 13.40
N ASN A 306 -9.72 -0.39 13.61
CA ASN A 306 -10.30 0.58 14.53
C ASN A 306 -11.08 1.64 13.75
N TYR A 307 -12.36 1.81 14.06
CA TYR A 307 -13.23 2.78 13.39
C TYR A 307 -13.78 3.80 14.38
N LEU A 308 -13.78 5.08 13.98
CA LEU A 308 -14.57 6.11 14.66
C LEU A 308 -15.93 6.21 13.96
N ILE A 309 -16.98 5.81 14.67
CA ILE A 309 -18.34 5.81 14.14
C ILE A 309 -19.13 6.88 14.88
N ASN A 310 -19.85 7.72 14.12
CA ASN A 310 -20.75 8.69 14.72
C ASN A 310 -21.79 7.94 15.56
N PRO A 311 -21.97 8.27 16.87
CA PRO A 311 -22.92 7.57 17.74
C PRO A 311 -24.35 7.51 17.22
N LYS A 312 -24.74 8.45 16.36
CA LYS A 312 -26.05 8.53 15.69
C LYS A 312 -26.25 7.48 14.59
N ILE A 313 -25.17 6.91 14.06
CA ILE A 313 -25.26 5.89 13.01
C ILE A 313 -25.36 4.53 13.69
N LYS A 314 -26.48 3.84 13.46
CA LYS A 314 -26.79 2.51 13.98
C LYS A 314 -26.97 1.53 12.83
N GLY A 315 -27.03 0.22 13.13
CA GLY A 315 -27.36 -0.81 12.15
C GLY A 315 -26.24 -1.15 11.14
N ILE A 316 -25.00 -0.71 11.37
CA ILE A 316 -23.85 -1.17 10.57
C ILE A 316 -23.51 -2.61 10.96
N ALA A 317 -23.46 -3.51 9.98
CA ALA A 317 -22.95 -4.87 10.17
C ALA A 317 -21.45 -4.91 9.88
N TYR A 318 -20.69 -5.59 10.75
CA TYR A 318 -19.25 -5.82 10.59
C TYR A 318 -19.03 -7.32 10.38
N HIS A 319 -18.26 -7.69 9.35
CA HIS A 319 -17.96 -9.08 9.07
C HIS A 319 -16.46 -9.36 9.30
N LEU A 320 -16.16 -10.61 9.70
CA LEU A 320 -14.80 -11.09 9.92
C LEU A 320 -14.12 -11.57 8.62
N TYR A 321 -14.91 -11.85 7.59
CA TYR A 321 -14.48 -12.40 6.31
C TYR A 321 -15.28 -11.74 5.17
N GLY A 322 -14.72 -11.73 3.96
CA GLY A 322 -15.29 -11.07 2.79
C GLY A 322 -15.17 -9.54 2.86
N ASP A 323 -16.26 -8.88 3.19
CA ASP A 323 -16.41 -7.42 3.23
C ASP A 323 -16.24 -6.84 4.65
N TYR A 324 -15.58 -5.68 4.75
CA TYR A 324 -15.27 -5.07 6.06
C TYR A 324 -16.50 -4.59 6.83
N PHE A 325 -17.51 -4.06 6.13
CA PHE A 325 -18.75 -3.59 6.74
C PHE A 325 -19.87 -3.52 5.68
N ASN A 326 -21.10 -3.72 6.14
CA ASN A 326 -22.30 -3.62 5.32
C ASN A 326 -23.22 -2.52 5.87
N LEU A 327 -23.48 -1.52 5.02
CA LEU A 327 -24.28 -0.34 5.35
C LEU A 327 -25.77 -0.48 4.97
N ARG A 328 -26.20 -1.62 4.41
CA ARG A 328 -27.58 -1.81 3.94
C ARG A 328 -28.60 -1.66 5.06
N GLY A 329 -28.26 -2.10 6.27
CA GLY A 329 -29.09 -1.96 7.47
C GLY A 329 -28.82 -0.69 8.28
N ALA A 330 -27.92 0.19 7.81
CA ALA A 330 -27.51 1.34 8.58
C ALA A 330 -28.55 2.46 8.54
N TYR A 331 -28.82 3.08 9.69
CA TYR A 331 -29.75 4.19 9.84
C TYR A 331 -29.19 5.27 10.78
N ILE A 332 -29.78 6.47 10.71
CA ILE A 332 -29.43 7.61 11.55
C ILE A 332 -30.52 7.78 12.60
N GLU A 333 -30.11 7.86 13.87
CA GLU A 333 -30.95 8.12 15.03
C GLU A 333 -30.63 9.48 15.67
#